data_AF-D0UYD9-F1
#
_entry.id   AF-D0UYD9-F1
#
_cell.length_a   1.000
_cell.length_b   1.000
_cell.length_c   1.000
_cell.angle_alpha   90.00
_cell.angle_beta   90.00
_cell.angle_gamma   90.00
#
_symmetry.space_group_name_H-M   'P 1'
#
loop_
_entity.id
_entity.type
_entity.pdbx_description
1 polymer ?
#
loop_
_entity_poly.entity_id
_entity_poly.type
_entity_poly.pdbx_seq_one_letter_code
_entity_poly.pdbx_strand_id
1 'polypeptide(L)'
;QQTDYFYHLWSMKESFIKQAGKGLSLPLDSFSVRLKDDGHVSIELPDGHEPCFIRTYEADEEYKLAVCAAHPDFCDGIEMKTYEELL
;
A
#
# COMPACT_ATOMS: atom_id res chain seq x y z
N GLN A 1 -17.34 -5.92 4.50
CA GLN A 1 -17.21 -4.95 5.61
C GLN A 1 -15.98 -5.18 6.49
N GLN A 2 -15.86 -6.26 7.29
CA GLN A 2 -14.63 -6.52 8.07
C GLN A 2 -13.51 -7.13 7.23
N THR A 3 -13.84 -8.08 6.36
CA THR A 3 -12.90 -8.75 5.45
C THR A 3 -12.23 -7.75 4.51
N ASP A 4 -12.99 -6.86 3.89
CA ASP A 4 -12.44 -5.85 2.97
C ASP A 4 -11.46 -4.92 3.69
N TYR A 5 -11.81 -4.48 4.91
CA TYR A 5 -10.93 -3.64 5.70
C TYR A 5 -9.66 -4.39 6.16
N PHE A 6 -9.77 -5.68 6.47
CA PHE A 6 -8.61 -6.52 6.71
C PHE A 6 -7.67 -6.54 5.50
N TYR A 7 -8.20 -6.70 4.28
CA TYR A 7 -7.37 -6.68 3.06
C TYR A 7 -6.79 -5.31 2.73
N HIS A 8 -7.48 -4.21 3.07
CA HIS A 8 -6.88 -2.88 3.04
C HIS A 8 -5.69 -2.79 4.00
N LEU A 9 -5.87 -3.19 5.27
CA LEU A 9 -4.77 -3.18 6.25
C LEU A 9 -3.61 -4.04 5.78
N TRP A 10 -3.88 -5.27 5.34
CA TRP A 10 -2.87 -6.19 4.86
C TRP A 10 -2.10 -5.63 3.67
N SER A 11 -2.79 -5.20 2.61
CA SER A 11 -2.15 -4.65 1.40
C SER A 11 -1.30 -3.41 1.69
N MET A 12 -1.80 -2.48 2.51
CA MET A 12 -1.05 -1.29 2.90
C MET A 12 0.22 -1.66 3.69
N LYS A 13 0.12 -2.54 4.69
CA LYS A 13 1.29 -2.96 5.49
C LYS A 13 2.31 -3.72 4.64
N GLU A 14 1.86 -4.60 3.78
CA GLU A 14 2.73 -5.36 2.88
C GLU A 14 3.43 -4.45 1.86
N SER A 15 2.73 -3.43 1.33
CA SER A 15 3.34 -2.45 0.42
C SER A 15 4.51 -1.71 1.08
N PHE A 16 4.37 -1.33 2.35
CA PHE A 16 5.44 -0.71 3.14
C PHE A 16 6.60 -1.68 3.39
N ILE A 17 6.32 -2.91 3.83
CA ILE A 17 7.35 -3.93 4.04
C ILE A 17 8.16 -4.19 2.77
N LYS A 18 7.49 -4.27 1.61
CA LYS A 18 8.12 -4.47 0.31
C LYS A 18 8.98 -3.27 -0.09
N GLN A 19 8.52 -2.05 0.16
CA GLN A 19 9.30 -0.83 -0.11
C GLN A 19 10.53 -0.74 0.81
N ALA A 20 10.38 -1.07 2.09
CA ALA A 20 11.48 -1.07 3.06
C ALA A 20 12.53 -2.16 2.77
N GLY A 21 12.17 -3.21 2.03
CA GLY A 21 13.09 -4.26 1.55
C GLY A 21 13.61 -5.21 2.65
N LYS A 22 13.05 -5.13 3.86
CA LYS A 22 13.49 -5.94 5.02
C LYS A 22 12.75 -7.27 5.16
N GLY A 23 11.71 -7.49 4.35
CA GLY A 23 10.80 -8.62 4.48
C GLY A 23 10.17 -8.67 5.88
N LEU A 24 9.86 -9.87 6.36
CA LEU A 24 9.22 -10.08 7.67
C LEU A 24 10.16 -9.86 8.87
N SER A 25 11.42 -9.45 8.64
CA SER A 25 12.30 -8.98 9.71
C SER A 25 11.82 -7.64 10.30
N LEU A 26 10.91 -6.93 9.61
CA LEU A 26 10.21 -5.76 10.13
C LEU A 26 8.90 -6.21 10.81
N PRO A 27 8.78 -6.10 12.15
CA PRO A 27 7.58 -6.54 12.85
C PRO A 27 6.34 -5.75 12.43
N LEU A 28 5.23 -6.44 12.17
CA LEU A 28 3.98 -5.80 11.75
C LEU A 28 3.38 -4.87 12.82
N ASP A 29 3.75 -5.03 14.08
CA ASP A 29 3.34 -4.19 15.20
C ASP A 29 4.28 -3.00 15.45
N SER A 30 5.39 -2.89 14.71
CA SER A 30 6.33 -1.75 14.80
C SER A 30 5.88 -0.49 14.05
N PHE A 31 4.77 -0.57 13.31
CA PHE A 31 4.22 0.52 12.52
C PHE A 31 2.70 0.37 12.36
N SER A 32 2.02 1.48 12.13
CA SER A 32 0.56 1.51 11.99
C SER A 32 0.16 2.15 10.66
N VAL A 33 -0.86 1.59 10.01
CA VAL A 33 -1.49 2.18 8.82
C VAL A 33 -2.98 2.37 9.09
N ARG A 34 -3.55 3.41 8.50
CA ARG A 34 -4.99 3.69 8.58
C ARG A 34 -5.48 4.23 7.25
N LEU A 35 -6.53 3.62 6.72
CA LEU A 35 -7.33 4.18 5.64
C LEU A 35 -8.39 5.09 6.27
N LYS A 36 -8.41 6.35 5.85
CA LYS A 36 -9.35 7.37 6.33
C LYS A 36 -10.62 7.38 5.46
N ASP A 37 -11.67 8.01 5.96
CA ASP A 37 -12.97 8.13 5.28
C ASP A 37 -12.90 8.92 3.96
N ASP A 38 -11.89 9.79 3.82
CA ASP A 38 -11.60 10.56 2.61
C ASP A 38 -10.76 9.78 1.57
N GLY A 39 -10.44 8.51 1.86
CA GLY A 39 -9.63 7.65 1.00
C GLY A 39 -8.12 7.84 1.15
N HIS A 40 -7.65 8.78 1.97
CA HIS A 40 -6.22 8.95 2.22
C HIS A 40 -5.70 7.92 3.23
N VAL A 41 -4.44 7.50 3.03
CA VAL A 41 -3.73 6.62 3.96
C VAL A 41 -2.80 7.45 4.84
N SER A 42 -2.83 7.20 6.15
CA SER A 42 -1.78 7.64 7.07
C SER A 42 -0.95 6.47 7.55
N ILE A 43 0.36 6.67 7.65
CA ILE A 43 1.31 5.72 8.22
C ILE A 43 2.04 6.35 9.40
N GLU A 44 2.13 5.60 10.50
CA GLU A 44 3.03 5.87 11.62
C GLU A 44 4.25 4.98 11.45
N LEU A 45 5.40 5.60 11.20
CA LEU A 45 6.64 4.91 10.87
C LEU A 45 7.44 4.58 12.14
N PRO A 46 8.23 3.50 12.13
CA PRO A 46 9.18 3.23 13.20
C PRO A 46 10.30 4.28 13.19
N ASP A 47 10.91 4.51 14.36
CA ASP A 47 11.99 5.48 14.53
C ASP A 47 13.13 5.27 13.52
N GLY A 48 13.61 6.37 12.93
CA GLY A 48 14.73 6.36 11.98
C GLY A 48 14.38 5.83 10.58
N HIS A 49 13.11 5.60 10.28
CA HIS A 49 12.67 5.31 8.91
C HIS A 49 12.49 6.61 8.10
N GLU A 50 12.97 6.60 6.86
CA GLU A 50 12.70 7.70 5.93
C GLU A 50 11.19 7.83 5.64
N PRO A 51 10.69 9.06 5.41
CA PRO A 51 9.28 9.25 5.05
C PRO A 51 8.89 8.43 3.83
N CYS A 52 7.66 7.89 3.87
CA CYS A 52 7.05 7.24 2.73
C CYS A 52 5.55 7.55 2.68
N PHE A 53 4.98 7.30 1.51
CA PHE A 53 3.59 7.61 1.21
C PHE A 53 2.92 6.33 0.71
N ILE A 54 1.65 6.15 1.07
CA ILE A 54 0.86 5.00 0.62
C ILE A 54 -0.37 5.52 -0.12
N ARG A 55 -0.67 4.93 -1.27
CA ARG A 55 -1.93 5.12 -2.01
C ARG A 55 -2.58 3.77 -2.28
N THR A 56 -3.88 3.68 -2.04
CA THR A 56 -4.70 2.54 -2.44
C THR A 56 -5.32 2.78 -3.81
N TYR A 57 -5.50 1.71 -4.57
CA TYR A 57 -6.15 1.73 -5.87
C TYR A 57 -7.20 0.63 -5.94
N GLU A 58 -8.27 0.89 -6.68
CA GLU A 58 -9.30 -0.10 -6.99
C GLU A 58 -9.06 -0.58 -8.44
N ALA A 59 -8.48 -1.77 -8.57
CA ALA A 59 -8.27 -2.43 -9.86
C ALA A 59 -9.38 -3.43 -10.19
N ASP A 60 -9.98 -4.00 -9.15
CA ASP A 60 -11.03 -5.02 -9.18
C ASP A 60 -11.81 -4.93 -7.86
N GLU A 61 -13.13 -5.14 -7.89
CA GLU A 61 -14.00 -5.02 -6.71
C GLU A 61 -13.66 -6.03 -5.60
N GLU A 62 -13.09 -7.19 -5.96
CA GLU A 62 -12.76 -8.28 -5.04
C GLU A 62 -11.33 -8.18 -4.47
N TYR A 63 -10.50 -7.22 -4.93
CA TYR A 63 -9.08 -7.12 -4.59
C TYR A 63 -8.70 -5.77 -4.02
N LYS A 64 -7.84 -5.78 -3.00
CA LYS A 64 -7.25 -4.55 -2.42
C LYS A 64 -5.80 -4.39 -2.82
N LEU A 65 -5.49 -3.24 -3.42
CA LEU A 65 -4.17 -2.89 -3.92
C LEU A 65 -3.66 -1.64 -3.22
N ALA A 66 -2.40 -1.66 -2.79
CA ALA A 66 -1.71 -0.52 -2.22
C ALA A 66 -0.29 -0.39 -2.78
N VAL A 67 0.15 0.84 -2.97
CA VAL A 67 1.50 1.20 -3.41
C VAL A 67 2.13 2.06 -2.32
N CYS A 68 3.36 1.71 -1.93
CA CYS A 68 4.19 2.52 -1.04
C CYS A 68 5.36 3.11 -1.82
N ALA A 69 5.58 4.43 -1.71
CA ALA A 69 6.61 5.17 -2.45
C ALA A 69 7.36 6.16 -1.54
N ALA A 70 8.55 6.58 -1.97
CA ALA A 70 9.36 7.57 -1.26
C ALA A 70 8.91 9.03 -1.50
N HIS A 71 8.02 9.25 -2.46
CA HIS A 71 7.45 10.56 -2.79
C HIS A 71 5.93 10.42 -3.03
N PRO A 72 5.15 11.51 -2.90
CA PRO A 72 3.69 11.45 -2.97
C PRO A 72 3.13 11.52 -4.40
N ASP A 73 3.98 11.56 -5.43
CA ASP A 73 3.54 11.73 -6.82
C ASP A 73 3.10 10.40 -7.42
N PHE A 74 1.89 9.99 -7.06
CA PHE A 74 1.24 8.79 -7.55
C PHE A 74 0.50 9.06 -8.86
N CYS A 75 0.51 8.11 -9.80
CA CYS A 75 -0.36 8.15 -10.98
C CYS A 75 -1.84 8.08 -10.59
N ASP A 76 -2.71 8.72 -11.38
CA ASP A 76 -4.15 8.81 -11.07
C ASP A 76 -4.92 7.51 -11.26
N GLY A 77 -4.40 6.62 -12.10
CA GLY A 77 -5.02 5.33 -12.40
C GLY A 77 -4.00 4.27 -12.77
N ILE A 78 -4.50 3.05 -12.94
CA ILE A 78 -3.73 1.89 -13.37
C ILE A 78 -3.91 1.74 -14.87
N GLU A 79 -2.79 1.57 -15.59
CA GLU A 79 -2.81 1.20 -16.99
C GLU A 79 -2.86 -0.33 -17.12
N MET A 80 -3.96 -0.86 -17.63
CA MET A 80 -4.11 -2.29 -17.86
C MET A 80 -3.35 -2.69 -19.13
N LYS A 81 -2.52 -3.74 -19.03
CA LYS A 81 -1.76 -4.29 -20.15
C LYS A 81 -2.28 -5.64 -20.59
N THR A 82 -2.38 -5.86 -21.91
CA THR A 82 -2.68 -7.18 -22.48
C THR A 82 -1.41 -8.00 -22.65
N TYR A 83 -1.55 -9.30 -22.92
CA TYR A 83 -0.40 -10.16 -23.18
C TYR A 83 0.34 -9.76 -24.45
N GLU A 84 -0.38 -9.30 -25.48
CA GLU A 84 0.21 -8.85 -26.74
C GLU A 84 1.11 -7.61 -26.55
N GLU A 85 0.83 -6.75 -25.58
CA GLU A 85 1.65 -5.57 -25.28
C GLU A 85 2.94 -5.90 -24.51
N LEU A 86 3.03 -7.11 -23.95
CA LEU A 86 4.18 -7.59 -23.16
C LEU A 86 5.11 -8.53 -23.96
N LEU A 87 4.69 -8.96 -25.16
CA LEU A 87 5.45 -9.78 -26.10
C LEU A 87 6.30 -8.92 -27.04
#